data_AF-Q5I3E9-F1
#
_entry.id   AF-Q5I3E9-F1
#
_cell.length_a   1.000
_cell.length_b   1.000
_cell.length_c   1.000
_cell.angle_alpha   90.00
_cell.angle_beta   90.00
_cell.angle_gamma   90.00
#
_symmetry.space_group_name_H-M   'P 1'
#
loop_
_entity.id
_entity.type
_entity.pdbx_description
1 polymer ?
#
loop_
_entity_poly.entity_id
_entity_poly.type
_entity_poly.pdbx_seq_one_letter_code
_entity_poly.pdbx_strand_id
1 'polypeptide(L)'
;GPHFDVALGRRDGLAPALEDLVSTLPAPSFTVPELLKSFGDRNLDKADLVSLSGAHSFGIAHCSSFSDRFTPVDDTDLVIDPNFAAKLRAKCAKDMPAGTVNQTLDLRTPDVFDNKYYFDLIAKQGLFKSDQGLIVHPNTTRMATRFSLNQGAFFEQFAKSMVKMSNMDLLTGSQGEIRFNCAVPNSRVKGIETASDEGHAAAM
;
A
#
# COMPACT_ATOMS: atom_id res chain seq x y z
N GLY A 1 -13.48 -8.76 -5.84
CA GLY A 1 -12.03 -9.00 -5.98
C GLY A 1 -11.70 -10.48 -5.86
N PRO A 2 -10.41 -10.86 -5.91
CA PRO A 2 -9.96 -12.24 -5.77
C PRO A 2 -10.20 -12.79 -4.37
N HIS A 3 -10.27 -14.12 -4.28
CA HIS A 3 -10.23 -14.86 -3.03
C HIS A 3 -8.85 -15.49 -2.84
N PHE A 4 -8.35 -15.50 -1.62
CA PHE A 4 -7.10 -16.16 -1.24
C PHE A 4 -7.11 -16.48 0.25
N ASP A 5 -6.51 -17.61 0.62
CA ASP A 5 -6.37 -18.03 2.00
C ASP A 5 -5.30 -17.22 2.71
N VAL A 6 -5.64 -16.67 3.87
CA VAL A 6 -4.72 -15.91 4.72
C VAL A 6 -4.29 -16.81 5.88
N ALA A 7 -2.99 -17.02 6.02
CA ALA A 7 -2.44 -17.75 7.17
C ALA A 7 -2.82 -17.03 8.48
N LEU A 8 -3.24 -17.79 9.49
CA LEU A 8 -3.62 -17.27 10.81
C LEU A 8 -2.49 -17.47 11.83
N GLY A 9 -2.66 -16.94 13.05
CA GLY A 9 -1.72 -17.17 14.16
C GLY A 9 -0.74 -16.02 14.43
N ARG A 10 -0.91 -14.87 13.77
CA ARG A 10 -0.19 -13.64 14.13
C ARG A 10 -0.61 -13.17 15.51
N ARG A 11 0.34 -12.56 16.22
CA ARG A 11 0.14 -11.95 17.53
C ARG A 11 0.41 -10.45 17.47
N ASP A 12 -0.18 -9.72 18.40
CA ASP A 12 -0.12 -8.26 18.44
C ASP A 12 1.19 -7.76 19.04
N GLY A 13 1.71 -6.67 18.47
CA GLY A 13 2.87 -5.96 19.01
C GLY A 13 2.61 -5.42 20.42
N LEU A 14 3.67 -5.17 21.17
CA LEU A 14 3.56 -4.70 22.57
C LEU A 14 3.65 -3.18 22.71
N ALA A 15 4.05 -2.52 21.63
CA ALA A 15 4.12 -1.07 21.48
C ALA A 15 3.82 -0.72 20.01
N PRO A 16 3.43 0.53 19.74
CA PRO A 16 3.42 1.06 18.37
C PRO A 16 4.79 0.96 17.70
N ALA A 17 4.80 1.01 16.37
CA ALA A 17 6.04 1.17 15.61
C ALA A 17 6.75 2.47 16.00
N LEU A 18 8.08 2.46 15.92
CA LEU A 18 8.89 3.67 16.07
C LEU A 18 8.67 4.61 14.88
N GLU A 19 8.78 5.92 15.12
CA GLU A 19 8.51 6.97 14.12
C GLU A 19 9.45 6.89 12.90
N ASP A 20 10.70 6.49 13.11
CA ASP A 20 11.67 6.25 12.05
C ASP A 20 11.23 5.12 11.12
N LEU A 21 10.66 4.04 11.67
CA LEU A 21 10.09 2.96 10.89
C LEU A 21 8.85 3.41 10.11
N VAL A 22 7.97 4.20 10.72
CA VAL A 22 6.80 4.78 10.02
C VAL A 22 7.24 5.68 8.86
N SER A 23 8.33 6.44 9.05
CA SER A 23 8.90 7.31 8.02
C SER A 23 9.49 6.56 6.82
N THR A 24 9.64 5.23 6.89
CA THR A 24 10.09 4.39 5.75
C THR A 24 8.95 3.92 4.84
N LEU A 25 7.70 4.25 5.16
CA LEU A 25 6.55 3.89 4.32
C LEU A 25 6.63 4.59 2.95
N PRO A 26 6.27 3.91 1.85
CA PRO A 26 6.28 4.52 0.52
C PRO A 26 5.38 5.76 0.45
N ALA A 27 5.92 6.89 -0.01
CA ALA A 27 5.14 8.10 -0.24
C ALA A 27 4.49 8.09 -1.63
N PRO A 28 3.34 8.77 -1.82
CA PRO A 28 2.67 8.84 -3.12
C PRO A 28 3.51 9.54 -4.22
N SER A 29 4.49 10.35 -3.82
CA SER A 29 5.42 11.07 -4.69
C SER A 29 6.64 10.24 -5.14
N PHE A 30 6.83 9.03 -4.59
CA PHE A 30 7.99 8.18 -4.92
C PHE A 30 8.04 7.82 -6.41
N THR A 31 9.25 7.80 -6.95
CA THR A 31 9.58 7.25 -8.27
C THR A 31 9.57 5.72 -8.23
N VAL A 32 9.45 5.07 -9.39
CA VAL A 32 9.47 3.60 -9.46
C VAL A 32 10.74 2.98 -8.89
N PRO A 33 11.96 3.53 -9.09
CA PRO A 33 13.15 3.03 -8.39
C PRO A 33 13.05 3.09 -6.87
N GLU A 34 12.50 4.17 -6.30
CA GLU A 34 12.29 4.30 -4.85
C GLU A 34 11.25 3.29 -4.34
N LEU A 35 10.16 3.08 -5.09
CA LEU A 35 9.15 2.07 -4.77
C LEU A 35 9.75 0.65 -4.80
N LEU A 36 10.51 0.32 -5.85
CA LEU A 36 11.16 -0.99 -5.97
C LEU A 36 12.14 -1.23 -4.82
N LYS A 37 12.88 -0.20 -4.39
CA LYS A 37 13.74 -0.29 -3.21
C LYS A 37 12.91 -0.51 -1.94
N SER A 38 11.88 0.30 -1.69
CA SER A 38 11.07 0.22 -0.48
C SER A 38 10.34 -1.12 -0.32
N PHE A 39 9.86 -1.69 -1.44
CA PHE A 39 9.29 -3.05 -1.49
C PHE A 39 10.37 -4.11 -1.31
N GLY A 40 11.51 -3.96 -1.99
CA GLY A 40 12.65 -4.88 -1.91
C GLY A 40 13.24 -5.01 -0.51
N ASP A 41 13.32 -3.91 0.24
CA ASP A 41 13.74 -3.87 1.65
C ASP A 41 12.82 -4.71 2.56
N ARG A 42 11.62 -5.07 2.08
CA ARG A 42 10.63 -5.93 2.75
C ARG A 42 10.41 -7.27 2.04
N ASN A 43 11.37 -7.69 1.23
CA ASN A 43 11.33 -8.92 0.43
C ASN A 43 10.18 -8.99 -0.59
N LEU A 44 9.61 -7.85 -0.98
CA LEU A 44 8.61 -7.75 -2.05
C LEU A 44 9.28 -7.35 -3.36
N ASP A 45 8.94 -8.00 -4.47
CA ASP A 45 9.54 -7.77 -5.78
C ASP A 45 8.70 -6.85 -6.67
N LYS A 46 9.11 -6.68 -7.93
CA LYS A 46 8.39 -5.84 -8.89
C LYS A 46 6.97 -6.33 -9.20
N ALA A 47 6.71 -7.63 -9.14
CA ALA A 47 5.38 -8.17 -9.35
C ALA A 47 4.47 -7.86 -8.15
N ASP A 48 5.04 -7.94 -6.94
CA ASP A 48 4.38 -7.50 -5.72
C ASP A 48 4.04 -6.01 -5.79
N LEU A 49 5.01 -5.16 -6.17
CA LEU A 49 4.79 -3.72 -6.35
C LEU A 49 3.62 -3.42 -7.30
N VAL A 50 3.70 -3.90 -8.55
CA VAL A 50 2.69 -3.54 -9.57
C VAL A 50 1.31 -4.08 -9.21
N SER A 51 1.23 -5.27 -8.62
CA SER A 51 -0.05 -5.85 -8.22
C SER A 51 -0.63 -5.18 -6.97
N LEU A 52 0.14 -4.99 -5.91
CA LEU A 52 -0.36 -4.39 -4.66
C LEU A 52 -0.77 -2.93 -4.86
N SER A 53 -0.13 -2.19 -5.75
CA SER A 53 -0.61 -0.86 -6.18
C SER A 53 -2.02 -0.89 -6.79
N GLY A 54 -2.45 -2.02 -7.35
CA GLY A 54 -3.83 -2.23 -7.80
C GLY A 54 -4.89 -2.15 -6.69
N ALA A 55 -4.47 -2.12 -5.41
CA ALA A 55 -5.36 -1.76 -4.29
C ALA A 55 -5.96 -0.36 -4.44
N HIS A 56 -5.33 0.54 -5.20
CA HIS A 56 -5.88 1.84 -5.56
C HIS A 56 -7.03 1.78 -6.58
N SER A 57 -7.55 0.59 -6.93
CA SER A 57 -8.79 0.41 -7.69
C SER A 57 -10.05 0.86 -6.95
N PHE A 58 -9.97 1.14 -5.64
CA PHE A 58 -11.04 1.76 -4.88
C PHE A 58 -10.49 2.67 -3.80
N GLY A 59 -11.35 3.50 -3.22
CA GLY A 59 -11.00 4.38 -2.09
C GLY A 59 -10.68 5.81 -2.51
N ILE A 60 -10.12 6.58 -1.57
CA ILE A 60 -9.92 8.03 -1.72
C ILE A 60 -8.51 8.48 -1.32
N ALA A 61 -8.11 9.64 -1.80
CA ALA A 61 -6.93 10.38 -1.36
C ALA A 61 -7.27 11.84 -1.09
N HIS A 62 -6.51 12.48 -0.21
CA HIS A 62 -6.61 13.91 0.05
C HIS A 62 -5.71 14.70 -0.90
N CYS A 63 -6.07 15.95 -1.19
CA CYS A 63 -5.34 16.80 -2.14
C CYS A 63 -3.84 16.94 -1.85
N SER A 64 -3.42 16.89 -0.58
CA SER A 64 -2.01 16.92 -0.19
C SER A 64 -1.19 15.74 -0.71
N SER A 65 -1.83 14.60 -1.02
CA SER A 65 -1.15 13.39 -1.48
C SER A 65 -0.86 13.37 -2.99
N PHE A 66 -1.44 14.29 -3.77
CA PHE A 66 -1.33 14.27 -5.24
C PHE A 66 -1.26 15.66 -5.88
N SER A 67 -1.05 16.73 -5.10
CA SER A 67 -0.98 18.08 -5.65
C SER A 67 0.19 18.28 -6.61
N ASP A 68 1.30 17.57 -6.37
CA ASP A 68 2.50 17.50 -7.20
C ASP A 68 2.23 16.98 -8.63
N ARG A 69 1.08 16.34 -8.87
CA ARG A 69 0.69 15.86 -10.20
C ARG A 69 0.13 16.92 -11.13
N PHE A 70 -0.31 18.06 -10.59
CA PHE A 70 -0.94 19.11 -11.39
C PHE A 70 -0.45 20.52 -11.04
N THR A 71 0.29 20.71 -9.95
CA THR A 71 1.12 21.91 -9.80
C THR A 71 2.36 21.79 -10.68
N PRO A 72 2.97 22.89 -11.13
CA PRO A 72 4.13 22.80 -12.01
C PRO A 72 5.27 22.04 -11.33
N VAL A 73 5.53 20.84 -11.81
CA VAL A 73 6.74 20.07 -11.61
C VAL A 73 7.20 19.70 -13.01
N ASP A 74 8.45 20.02 -13.36
CA ASP A 74 9.07 19.67 -14.66
C ASP A 74 9.33 18.14 -14.74
N ASP A 75 8.28 17.32 -14.58
CA ASP A 75 8.34 15.88 -14.74
C ASP A 75 7.79 15.51 -16.12
N THR A 76 8.62 15.76 -17.15
CA THR A 76 8.24 15.54 -18.55
C THR A 76 7.85 14.10 -18.88
N ASP A 77 8.27 13.14 -18.06
CA ASP A 77 8.03 11.71 -18.25
C ASP A 77 6.69 11.24 -17.66
N LEU A 78 6.09 11.98 -16.73
CA LEU A 78 4.84 11.61 -16.04
C LEU A 78 3.67 12.52 -16.42
N VAL A 79 3.45 12.65 -17.74
CA VAL A 79 2.37 13.46 -18.32
C VAL A 79 1.01 13.04 -17.77
N ILE A 80 0.28 14.00 -17.19
CA ILE A 80 -1.12 13.87 -16.77
C ILE A 80 -2.07 14.31 -17.89
N ASP A 81 -3.24 13.67 -18.01
CA ASP A 81 -4.30 14.14 -18.89
C ASP A 81 -4.69 15.60 -18.55
N PRO A 82 -4.65 16.55 -19.51
CA PRO A 82 -4.86 17.97 -19.22
C PRO A 82 -6.24 18.27 -18.63
N ASN A 83 -7.28 17.57 -19.08
CA ASN A 83 -8.64 17.74 -18.58
C ASN A 83 -8.76 17.23 -17.14
N PHE A 84 -8.15 16.09 -16.85
CA PHE A 84 -8.08 15.54 -15.50
C PHE A 84 -7.30 16.48 -14.57
N ALA A 85 -6.13 16.98 -14.99
CA ALA A 85 -5.35 17.95 -14.22
C ALA A 85 -6.13 19.23 -13.92
N ALA A 86 -6.89 19.77 -14.90
CA ALA A 86 -7.75 20.93 -14.68
C ALA A 86 -8.84 20.66 -13.65
N LYS A 87 -9.47 19.48 -13.68
CA LYS A 87 -10.47 19.06 -12.68
C LYS A 87 -9.86 18.95 -11.28
N LEU A 88 -8.68 18.33 -11.16
CA LEU A 88 -7.98 18.20 -9.87
C LEU A 88 -7.60 19.57 -9.30
N ARG A 89 -7.05 20.48 -10.13
CA ARG A 89 -6.75 21.87 -9.72
C ARG A 89 -7.99 22.57 -9.18
N ALA A 90 -9.09 22.55 -9.94
CA ALA A 90 -10.34 23.21 -9.54
C ALA A 90 -10.94 22.60 -8.26
N LYS A 91 -10.79 21.30 -8.07
CA LYS A 91 -11.25 20.59 -6.88
C LYS A 91 -10.41 20.94 -5.66
N CYS A 92 -9.08 20.83 -5.76
CA CYS A 92 -8.16 21.08 -4.65
C CYS A 92 -8.00 22.57 -4.30
N ALA A 93 -8.33 23.50 -5.18
CA ALA A 93 -8.43 24.93 -4.84
C ALA A 93 -9.47 25.22 -3.75
N LYS A 94 -10.39 24.28 -3.49
CA LYS A 94 -11.43 24.37 -2.46
C LYS A 94 -11.02 23.71 -1.13
N ASP A 95 -9.79 23.21 -1.01
CA ASP A 95 -9.30 22.51 0.20
C ASP A 95 -8.95 23.50 1.32
N MET A 96 -9.96 24.20 1.81
CA MET A 96 -9.86 25.19 2.88
C MET A 96 -11.01 24.98 3.89
N PRO A 97 -10.73 24.51 5.13
CA PRO A 97 -9.41 24.17 5.67
C PRO A 97 -8.78 22.96 4.96
N ALA A 98 -7.44 22.90 4.96
CA ALA A 98 -6.69 21.86 4.27
C ALA A 98 -7.02 20.45 4.79
N GLY A 99 -7.01 19.46 3.90
CA GLY A 99 -7.30 18.06 4.21
C GLY A 99 -8.80 17.72 4.26
N THR A 100 -9.68 18.61 3.84
CA THR A 100 -11.14 18.36 3.81
C THR A 100 -11.62 17.84 2.46
N VAL A 101 -10.90 18.16 1.38
CA VAL A 101 -11.25 17.74 0.03
C VAL A 101 -10.51 16.47 -0.35
N ASN A 102 -11.26 15.49 -0.86
CA ASN A 102 -10.75 14.19 -1.29
C ASN A 102 -11.08 13.89 -2.76
N GLN A 103 -10.40 12.93 -3.35
CA GLN A 103 -10.60 12.43 -4.71
C GLN A 103 -10.58 10.90 -4.71
N THR A 104 -11.45 10.27 -5.50
CA THR A 104 -11.43 8.81 -5.67
C THR A 104 -10.15 8.39 -6.39
N LEU A 105 -9.56 7.28 -5.96
CA LEU A 105 -8.32 6.74 -6.55
C LEU A 105 -8.56 6.20 -7.97
N ASP A 106 -9.69 5.51 -8.17
CA ASP A 106 -10.17 5.03 -9.47
C ASP A 106 -11.28 5.97 -9.99
N LEU A 107 -11.19 6.39 -11.26
CA LEU A 107 -12.15 7.30 -11.88
C LEU A 107 -13.31 6.58 -12.59
N ARG A 108 -13.16 5.30 -12.88
CA ARG A 108 -14.13 4.48 -13.63
C ARG A 108 -15.03 3.71 -12.70
N THR A 109 -14.47 3.12 -11.65
CA THR A 109 -15.17 2.21 -10.74
C THR A 109 -14.73 2.43 -9.29
N PRO A 110 -15.05 3.59 -8.67
CA PRO A 110 -14.47 4.02 -7.38
C PRO A 110 -14.66 3.06 -6.20
N ASP A 111 -15.68 2.19 -6.27
CA ASP A 111 -16.08 1.28 -5.19
C ASP A 111 -15.94 -0.20 -5.58
N VAL A 112 -15.32 -0.50 -6.73
CA VAL A 112 -15.16 -1.88 -7.21
C VAL A 112 -13.68 -2.23 -7.26
N PHE A 113 -13.30 -3.33 -6.61
CA PHE A 113 -11.97 -3.89 -6.79
C PHE A 113 -11.90 -4.68 -8.11
N ASP A 114 -11.34 -4.05 -9.13
CA ASP A 114 -11.16 -4.60 -10.47
C ASP A 114 -9.85 -4.09 -11.10
N ASN A 115 -9.69 -4.20 -12.42
CA ASN A 115 -8.46 -3.77 -13.09
C ASN A 115 -8.54 -2.35 -13.69
N LYS A 116 -9.59 -1.56 -13.43
CA LYS A 116 -9.77 -0.21 -14.01
C LYS A 116 -8.76 0.81 -13.51
N TYR A 117 -8.19 0.62 -12.33
CA TYR A 117 -6.95 1.27 -11.91
C TYR A 117 -5.89 1.31 -13.02
N TYR A 118 -5.59 0.18 -13.67
CA TYR A 118 -4.56 0.13 -14.72
C TYR A 118 -5.00 0.82 -16.02
N PHE A 119 -6.31 0.90 -16.29
CA PHE A 119 -6.82 1.71 -17.39
C PHE A 119 -6.61 3.20 -17.11
N ASP A 120 -6.69 3.63 -15.84
CA ASP A 120 -6.46 5.03 -15.47
C ASP A 120 -5.02 5.40 -15.78
N LEU A 121 -4.06 4.52 -15.47
CA LEU A 121 -2.66 4.75 -15.78
C LEU A 121 -2.42 4.92 -17.29
N ILE A 122 -2.99 4.04 -18.12
CA ILE A 122 -2.88 4.13 -19.60
C ILE A 122 -3.49 5.43 -20.12
N ALA A 123 -4.60 5.86 -19.54
CA ALA A 123 -5.26 7.11 -19.89
C ALA A 123 -4.57 8.37 -19.31
N LYS A 124 -3.40 8.23 -18.66
CA LYS A 124 -2.68 9.32 -17.97
C LYS A 124 -3.49 9.96 -16.83
N GLN A 125 -4.31 9.13 -16.20
CA GLN A 125 -5.30 9.48 -15.17
C GLN A 125 -5.01 8.78 -13.83
N GLY A 126 -3.85 8.14 -13.66
CA GLY A 126 -3.43 7.69 -12.33
C GLY A 126 -3.37 8.88 -11.38
N LEU A 127 -3.77 8.73 -10.11
CA LEU A 127 -3.86 9.86 -9.19
C LEU A 127 -2.51 10.24 -8.59
N PHE A 128 -1.71 9.27 -8.15
CA PHE A 128 -0.39 9.55 -7.54
C PHE A 128 0.75 9.50 -8.54
N LYS A 129 1.87 10.17 -8.24
CA LYS A 129 3.10 10.04 -9.05
C LYS A 129 3.60 8.60 -9.08
N SER A 130 3.59 7.95 -7.93
CA SER A 130 3.86 6.52 -7.76
C SER A 130 3.00 5.63 -8.66
N ASP A 131 1.70 5.93 -8.79
CA ASP A 131 0.79 5.21 -9.69
C ASP A 131 1.17 5.39 -11.15
N GLN A 132 1.26 6.64 -11.61
CA GLN A 132 1.51 6.95 -13.02
C GLN A 132 2.89 6.45 -13.47
N GLY A 133 3.86 6.39 -12.57
CA GLY A 133 5.17 5.80 -12.84
C GLY A 133 5.12 4.34 -13.28
N LEU A 134 4.15 3.55 -12.80
CA LEU A 134 4.10 2.11 -13.08
C LEU A 134 3.90 1.80 -14.56
N ILE A 135 3.16 2.62 -15.30
CA ILE A 135 2.91 2.41 -16.73
C ILE A 135 4.00 3.03 -17.61
N VAL A 136 4.83 3.92 -17.07
CA VAL A 136 5.92 4.60 -17.80
C VAL A 136 7.24 3.85 -17.66
N HIS A 137 7.56 3.36 -16.46
CA HIS A 137 8.87 2.81 -16.19
C HIS A 137 9.09 1.42 -16.84
N PRO A 138 10.23 1.15 -17.52
CA PRO A 138 10.50 -0.12 -18.22
C PRO A 138 10.35 -1.40 -17.38
N ASN A 139 10.67 -1.36 -16.09
CA ASN A 139 10.57 -2.54 -15.21
C ASN A 139 9.13 -2.95 -14.89
N THR A 140 8.16 -2.05 -15.00
CA THR A 140 6.78 -2.23 -14.51
C THR A 140 5.76 -2.14 -15.64
N THR A 141 6.03 -1.36 -16.69
CA THR A 141 5.08 -1.03 -17.77
C THR A 141 4.45 -2.26 -18.42
N ARG A 142 5.25 -3.28 -18.74
CA ARG A 142 4.76 -4.52 -19.35
C ARG A 142 3.74 -5.23 -18.47
N MET A 143 3.94 -5.22 -17.16
CA MET A 143 3.05 -5.89 -16.22
C MET A 143 1.78 -5.08 -15.97
N ALA A 144 1.90 -3.77 -15.77
CA ALA A 144 0.75 -2.87 -15.64
C ALA A 144 -0.16 -2.95 -16.89
N THR A 145 0.44 -2.98 -18.08
CA THR A 145 -0.29 -3.19 -19.34
C THR A 145 -0.95 -4.56 -19.42
N ARG A 146 -0.28 -5.61 -18.94
CA ARG A 146 -0.90 -6.95 -18.88
C ARG A 146 -2.12 -6.96 -17.95
N PHE A 147 -2.04 -6.29 -16.81
CA PHE A 147 -3.14 -6.23 -15.84
C PHE A 147 -4.33 -5.44 -16.35
N SER A 148 -4.13 -4.36 -17.11
CA SER A 148 -5.24 -3.66 -17.77
C SER A 148 -5.96 -4.55 -18.80
N LEU A 149 -5.22 -5.37 -19.54
CA LEU A 149 -5.80 -6.26 -20.56
C LEU A 149 -6.42 -7.54 -19.99
N ASN A 150 -6.01 -7.96 -18.78
CA ASN A 150 -6.44 -9.22 -18.20
C ASN A 150 -6.60 -9.11 -16.68
N GLN A 151 -7.86 -8.94 -16.24
CA GLN A 151 -8.23 -8.89 -14.83
C GLN A 151 -7.91 -10.19 -14.08
N GLY A 152 -8.02 -11.35 -14.75
CA GLY A 152 -7.66 -12.64 -14.14
C GLY A 152 -6.19 -12.70 -13.76
N ALA A 153 -5.30 -12.23 -14.64
CA ALA A 153 -3.86 -12.15 -14.37
C ALA A 153 -3.54 -11.16 -13.24
N PHE A 154 -4.26 -10.03 -13.17
CA PHE A 154 -4.15 -9.08 -12.06
C PHE A 154 -4.55 -9.74 -10.73
N PHE A 155 -5.74 -10.33 -10.68
CA PHE A 155 -6.29 -10.97 -9.49
C PHE A 155 -5.44 -12.14 -9.00
N GLU A 156 -4.90 -12.96 -9.91
CA GLU A 156 -3.98 -14.05 -9.57
C GLU A 156 -2.70 -13.53 -8.91
N GLN A 157 -2.07 -12.50 -9.48
CA GLN A 157 -0.87 -11.92 -8.88
C GLN A 157 -1.19 -11.20 -7.57
N PHE A 158 -2.27 -10.42 -7.51
CA PHE A 158 -2.68 -9.70 -6.30
C PHE A 158 -2.88 -10.66 -5.12
N ALA A 159 -3.56 -11.79 -5.34
CA ALA A 159 -3.72 -12.84 -4.34
C ALA A 159 -2.36 -13.36 -3.82
N LYS A 160 -1.42 -13.69 -4.72
CA LYS A 160 -0.07 -14.16 -4.36
C LYS A 160 0.69 -13.10 -3.55
N SER A 161 0.66 -11.86 -4.01
CA SER A 161 1.35 -10.74 -3.37
C SER A 161 0.75 -10.42 -1.99
N MET A 162 -0.57 -10.51 -1.83
CA MET A 162 -1.25 -10.33 -0.54
C MET A 162 -0.88 -11.43 0.45
N VAL A 163 -0.83 -12.70 0.02
CA VAL A 163 -0.37 -13.80 0.87
C VAL A 163 1.08 -13.55 1.30
N LYS A 164 1.95 -13.16 0.37
CA LYS A 164 3.35 -12.85 0.68
C LYS A 164 3.49 -11.68 1.67
N MET A 165 2.81 -10.56 1.40
CA MET A 165 2.79 -9.37 2.25
C MET A 165 2.24 -9.70 3.64
N SER A 166 1.23 -10.56 3.74
CA SER A 166 0.69 -10.97 5.03
C SER A 166 1.75 -11.67 5.89
N ASN A 167 2.74 -12.34 5.31
CA ASN A 167 3.72 -13.15 6.05
C ASN A 167 5.00 -12.38 6.45
N MET A 168 5.02 -11.05 6.35
CA MET A 168 6.17 -10.22 6.72
C MET A 168 6.20 -9.94 8.23
N ASP A 169 7.39 -9.97 8.84
CA ASP A 169 7.68 -9.47 10.20
C ASP A 169 6.70 -9.95 11.29
N LEU A 170 6.44 -11.25 11.32
CA LEU A 170 5.42 -11.86 12.19
C LEU A 170 5.89 -12.04 13.63
N LEU A 171 5.01 -11.74 14.58
CA LEU A 171 5.08 -12.25 15.95
C LEU A 171 4.27 -13.53 16.06
N THR A 172 4.90 -14.61 16.53
CA THR A 172 4.28 -15.94 16.67
C THR A 172 4.64 -16.60 18.00
N GLY A 173 3.96 -17.71 18.34
CA GLY A 173 4.23 -18.47 19.56
C GLY A 173 3.98 -17.63 20.83
N SER A 174 5.03 -17.40 21.62
CA SER A 174 4.99 -16.58 22.84
C SER A 174 5.35 -15.11 22.62
N GLN A 175 5.71 -14.70 21.39
CA GLN A 175 6.04 -13.31 21.07
C GLN A 175 4.77 -12.46 21.01
N GLY A 176 4.80 -11.24 21.57
CA GLY A 176 3.62 -10.37 21.55
C GLY A 176 2.45 -10.88 22.40
N GLU A 177 1.24 -10.44 22.10
CA GLU A 177 0.03 -10.79 22.86
C GLU A 177 -1.21 -11.01 21.97
N ILE A 178 -2.31 -11.45 22.57
CA ILE A 178 -3.64 -11.36 21.96
C ILE A 178 -4.35 -10.23 22.69
N ARG A 179 -4.54 -9.09 22.04
CA ARG A 179 -5.18 -7.92 22.65
C ARG A 179 -6.69 -8.13 22.78
N PHE A 180 -7.23 -7.79 23.95
CA PHE A 180 -8.69 -7.73 24.13
C PHE A 180 -9.29 -6.45 23.52
N ASN A 181 -8.46 -5.42 23.36
CA ASN A 181 -8.80 -4.18 22.69
C ASN A 181 -7.67 -3.79 21.74
N CYS A 182 -7.92 -3.77 20.43
CA CYS A 182 -6.88 -3.49 19.42
C CYS A 182 -6.18 -2.13 19.62
N ALA A 183 -6.85 -1.16 20.25
CA ALA A 183 -6.34 0.20 20.42
C ALA A 183 -5.33 0.36 21.56
N VAL A 184 -5.27 -0.58 22.51
CA VAL A 184 -4.40 -0.49 23.69
C VAL A 184 -3.73 -1.83 24.00
N PRO A 185 -2.43 -1.86 24.36
CA PRO A 185 -1.80 -3.07 24.87
C PRO A 185 -2.49 -3.57 26.15
N ASN A 186 -2.43 -4.87 26.42
CA ASN A 186 -2.99 -5.39 27.66
C ASN A 186 -2.18 -4.89 28.88
N SER A 187 -2.87 -4.66 29.99
CA SER A 187 -2.25 -4.27 31.25
C SER A 187 -1.32 -5.36 31.76
N ARG A 188 -0.04 -5.04 31.90
CA ARG A 188 0.95 -5.93 32.54
C ARG A 188 0.94 -5.64 34.04
N VAL A 189 0.62 -6.65 34.86
CA VAL A 189 0.85 -6.55 36.30
C VAL A 189 2.36 -6.53 36.52
N LYS A 190 2.93 -5.35 36.82
CA LYS A 190 4.31 -5.23 37.32
C LYS A 190 4.34 -5.84 38.72
N GLY A 191 4.65 -7.13 38.83
CA GLY A 191 4.72 -7.79 40.13
C GLY A 191 4.69 -9.31 40.16
N ILE A 192 4.84 -10.00 39.03
CA ILE A 192 5.24 -11.41 39.05
C ILE A 192 6.65 -11.43 38.52
N GLU A 193 7.62 -11.46 39.44
CA GLU A 193 8.91 -12.08 39.16
C GLU A 193 8.59 -13.40 38.47
N THR A 194 8.96 -13.50 37.19
CA THR A 194 8.87 -14.75 36.46
C THR A 194 9.57 -15.80 37.31
N ALA A 195 8.80 -16.74 37.83
CA ALA A 195 9.34 -17.97 38.36
C ALA A 195 10.32 -18.50 37.31
N SER A 196 11.58 -18.51 37.70
CA SER A 196 12.70 -19.26 37.11
C SER A 196 12.35 -20.11 35.90
N ASP A 197 12.83 -19.66 34.75
CA ASP A 197 13.65 -20.40 33.77
C ASP A 197 14.01 -21.87 34.09
N GLU A 198 13.02 -22.76 34.22
CA GLU A 198 13.23 -24.21 34.13
C GLU A 198 12.23 -24.84 33.15
N GLY A 199 12.36 -24.45 31.88
CA GLY A 199 11.91 -25.29 30.77
C GLY A 199 12.83 -26.48 30.64
N HIS A 200 12.49 -27.59 31.30
CA HIS A 200 13.10 -28.89 31.05
C HIS A 200 13.08 -29.19 29.55
N ALA A 201 14.27 -29.25 28.95
CA ALA A 201 14.49 -29.94 27.69
C ALA A 201 14.15 -31.42 27.89
N ALA A 202 12.99 -31.85 27.43
CA ALA A 202 12.73 -33.27 27.22
C ALA A 202 13.46 -33.68 25.93
N ALA A 203 14.67 -34.20 26.11
CA ALA A 203 15.28 -35.11 25.15
C ALA A 203 14.63 -36.50 25.30
N MET A 204 13.84 -36.91 24.30
CA MET A 204 13.78 -38.25 23.70
C MET A 204 12.65 -38.29 22.65
#